data_AF-A0AB34HLT3-F1
#
_entry.id   AF-A0AB34HLT3-F1
#
_cell.length_a   1.000
_cell.length_b   1.000
_cell.length_c   1.000
_cell.angle_alpha   90.00
_cell.angle_beta   90.00
_cell.angle_gamma   90.00
#
_symmetry.space_group_name_H-M   'P 1'
#
loop_
_entity.id
_entity.type
_entity.pdbx_description
1 polymer ?
#
loop_
_entity_poly.entity_id
_entity_poly.type
_entity_poly.pdbx_seq_one_letter_code
_entity_poly.pdbx_strand_id
1 'polypeptide(L)'
;MQYEVLLCVQDHDDPAIDVCKKLLGKYPNVDARLFIGGKKVGINPKINNLMPGYEVAKYDLIWICDSGIRVIPDTLTDMVNQMTEKVGLVHGLPYVADRQGFAATLEQVYFGTSHPRSYISANVTGFKCVTGMSCLMRKDVLDQAGGLIAFAQYIAEDYFMAKAIADRLEVCNVHSSCNAKLWLIFNFSVSIQNDQGGTLCFSKLDYAVAWFIRESMTIYIFLSALWDPTISWRTGRYRLRCGGTAEEILDV
;
A
#
# COMPACT_ATOMS: atom_id res chain seq x y z
N MET A 1 22.31 -4.23 8.87
CA MET A 1 20.96 -4.82 8.76
C MET A 1 21.02 -5.97 7.77
N GLN A 2 20.47 -7.13 8.11
CA GLN A 2 20.34 -8.26 7.19
C GLN A 2 18.92 -8.26 6.59
N TYR A 3 18.79 -8.60 5.31
CA TYR A 3 17.50 -8.66 4.62
C TYR A 3 17.57 -9.66 3.46
N GLU A 4 16.40 -10.10 3.01
CA GLU A 4 16.22 -10.82 1.76
C GLU A 4 15.13 -10.14 0.91
N VAL A 5 15.10 -10.43 -0.39
CA VAL A 5 14.10 -9.89 -1.31
C VAL A 5 13.38 -11.04 -2.02
N LEU A 6 12.06 -11.12 -1.82
CA LEU A 6 11.22 -12.16 -2.41
C LEU A 6 10.33 -11.53 -3.49
N LEU A 7 10.75 -11.67 -4.74
CA LEU A 7 10.04 -11.17 -5.91
C LEU A 7 8.95 -12.19 -6.27
N CYS A 8 7.68 -11.79 -6.19
CA CYS A 8 6.55 -12.67 -6.49
C CYS A 8 5.82 -12.19 -7.74
N VAL A 9 5.78 -13.03 -8.78
CA VAL A 9 5.10 -12.78 -10.05
C VAL A 9 4.01 -13.83 -10.25
N GLN A 10 2.81 -13.39 -10.60
CA GLN A 10 1.67 -14.30 -10.71
C GLN A 10 1.71 -15.09 -12.00
N ASP A 11 1.85 -14.42 -13.15
CA ASP A 11 1.71 -15.04 -14.46
C ASP A 11 3.07 -15.46 -15.03
N HIS A 12 3.13 -16.64 -15.64
CA HIS A 12 4.37 -17.19 -16.21
C HIS A 12 4.88 -16.41 -17.44
N ASP A 13 4.01 -15.66 -18.09
CA ASP A 13 4.31 -14.89 -19.29
C ASP A 13 4.47 -13.38 -18.99
N ASP A 14 4.50 -12.98 -17.70
CA ASP A 14 4.65 -11.58 -17.32
C ASP A 14 6.06 -11.07 -17.70
N PRO A 15 6.17 -9.97 -18.48
CA PRO A 15 7.47 -9.41 -18.88
C PRO A 15 8.33 -8.95 -17.68
N ALA A 16 7.73 -8.75 -16.49
CA ALA A 16 8.47 -8.47 -15.26
C ALA A 16 9.44 -9.59 -14.90
N ILE A 17 9.19 -10.85 -15.31
CA ILE A 17 10.09 -11.99 -15.05
C ILE A 17 11.49 -11.71 -15.59
N ASP A 18 11.60 -11.19 -16.81
CA ASP A 18 12.89 -10.90 -17.43
C ASP A 18 13.61 -9.75 -16.74
N VAL A 19 12.85 -8.77 -16.22
CA VAL A 19 13.40 -7.69 -15.40
C VAL A 19 13.92 -8.25 -14.08
N CYS A 20 13.16 -9.09 -13.39
CA CYS A 20 13.57 -9.75 -12.15
C CYS A 20 14.83 -10.60 -12.35
N LYS A 21 14.90 -11.43 -13.41
CA LYS A 21 16.09 -12.22 -13.74
C LYS A 21 17.33 -11.35 -13.97
N LYS A 22 17.19 -10.23 -14.70
CA LYS A 22 18.29 -9.27 -14.90
C LYS A 22 18.75 -8.65 -13.57
N LEU A 23 17.82 -8.33 -12.67
CA LEU A 23 18.16 -7.80 -11.34
C LEU A 23 18.90 -8.83 -10.48
N LEU A 24 18.45 -10.09 -10.47
CA LEU A 24 19.14 -11.17 -9.76
C LEU A 24 20.58 -11.36 -10.26
N GLY A 25 20.78 -11.33 -11.59
CA GLY A 25 22.12 -11.42 -12.18
C GLY A 25 22.99 -10.18 -11.92
N LYS A 26 22.39 -8.99 -11.84
CA LYS A 26 23.10 -7.73 -11.58
C LYS A 26 23.54 -7.60 -10.12
N TYR A 27 22.80 -8.20 -9.18
CA TYR A 27 23.05 -8.09 -7.74
C TYR A 27 23.20 -9.47 -7.08
N PRO A 28 24.23 -10.27 -7.43
CA PRO A 28 24.38 -11.65 -6.96
C PRO A 28 24.67 -11.78 -5.46
N ASN A 29 25.11 -10.71 -4.81
CA ASN A 29 25.41 -10.68 -3.38
C ASN A 29 24.19 -10.33 -2.51
N VAL A 30 23.06 -9.97 -3.13
CA VAL A 30 21.79 -9.74 -2.42
C VAL A 30 21.04 -11.05 -2.37
N ASP A 31 20.64 -11.48 -1.17
CA ASP A 31 19.80 -12.66 -0.97
C ASP A 31 18.40 -12.38 -1.55
N ALA A 32 18.21 -12.76 -2.82
CA ALA A 32 17.00 -12.47 -3.56
C ALA A 32 16.53 -13.71 -4.33
N ARG A 33 15.22 -13.92 -4.36
CA ARG A 33 14.58 -15.06 -5.01
C ARG A 33 13.36 -14.61 -5.80
N LEU A 34 13.12 -15.26 -6.94
CA LEU A 34 11.95 -15.05 -7.80
C LEU A 34 11.01 -16.24 -7.69
N PHE A 35 9.74 -15.96 -7.36
CA PHE A 35 8.63 -16.92 -7.33
C PHE A 35 7.67 -16.58 -8.48
N ILE A 36 7.27 -17.60 -9.23
CA ILE A 36 6.37 -17.46 -10.38
C ILE A 36 5.18 -18.41 -10.19
N GLY A 37 3.96 -17.94 -10.44
CA GLY A 37 2.73 -18.76 -10.41
C GLY A 37 1.81 -18.49 -9.21
N GLY A 38 2.35 -17.96 -8.11
CA GLY A 38 1.61 -17.80 -6.85
C GLY A 38 1.11 -19.14 -6.26
N LYS A 39 0.17 -19.06 -5.31
CA LYS A 39 -0.54 -20.19 -4.71
C LYS A 39 -2.00 -19.78 -4.48
N LYS A 40 -2.96 -20.47 -5.10
CA LYS A 40 -4.38 -20.16 -4.93
C LYS A 40 -4.86 -20.57 -3.53
N VAL A 41 -4.95 -19.60 -2.63
CA VAL A 41 -5.39 -19.77 -1.24
C VAL A 41 -6.72 -19.06 -0.93
N GLY A 42 -7.13 -18.14 -1.79
CA GLY A 42 -8.43 -17.47 -1.73
C GLY A 42 -8.71 -16.67 -2.98
N ILE A 43 -9.62 -15.70 -2.85
CA ILE A 43 -10.09 -14.88 -3.97
C ILE A 43 -9.24 -13.63 -4.21
N ASN A 44 -8.30 -13.28 -3.32
CA ASN A 44 -7.43 -12.12 -3.48
C ASN A 44 -6.16 -12.51 -4.30
N PRO A 45 -6.04 -12.06 -5.57
CA PRO A 45 -4.85 -12.25 -6.39
C PRO A 45 -3.53 -11.84 -5.75
N LYS A 46 -3.48 -10.75 -4.99
CA LYS A 46 -2.25 -10.28 -4.33
C LYS A 46 -1.81 -11.24 -3.25
N ILE A 47 -2.73 -11.68 -2.38
CA ILE A 47 -2.41 -12.70 -1.36
C ILE A 47 -1.94 -13.99 -2.05
N ASN A 48 -2.67 -14.46 -3.06
CA ASN A 48 -2.27 -15.65 -3.83
C ASN A 48 -0.86 -15.51 -4.41
N ASN A 49 -0.52 -14.35 -4.97
CA ASN A 49 0.80 -14.08 -5.51
C ASN A 49 1.90 -14.09 -4.42
N LEU A 50 1.63 -13.51 -3.25
CA LEU A 50 2.61 -13.35 -2.17
C LEU A 50 2.85 -14.64 -1.35
N MET A 51 1.90 -15.58 -1.34
CA MET A 51 1.96 -16.79 -0.50
C MET A 51 3.26 -17.59 -0.63
N PRO A 52 3.78 -17.92 -1.83
CA PRO A 52 5.03 -18.68 -1.94
C PRO A 52 6.21 -17.98 -1.27
N GLY A 53 6.31 -16.65 -1.41
CA GLY A 53 7.33 -15.86 -0.74
C GLY A 53 7.15 -15.86 0.79
N TYR A 54 5.92 -15.65 1.25
CA TYR A 54 5.59 -15.63 2.68
C TYR A 54 5.96 -16.94 3.39
N GLU A 55 5.70 -18.08 2.76
CA GLU A 55 5.98 -19.42 3.32
C GLU A 55 7.47 -19.69 3.52
N VAL A 56 8.34 -19.10 2.67
CA VAL A 56 9.80 -19.33 2.72
C VAL A 56 10.58 -18.17 3.33
N ALA A 57 9.90 -17.13 3.82
CA ALA A 57 10.52 -15.97 4.43
C ALA A 57 11.27 -16.37 5.70
N LYS A 58 12.56 -15.99 5.76
CA LYS A 58 13.54 -16.39 6.77
C LYS A 58 13.47 -15.54 8.04
N TYR A 59 12.96 -14.31 7.93
CA TYR A 59 12.99 -13.32 9.00
C TYR A 59 11.59 -13.07 9.61
N ASP A 60 11.59 -12.57 10.84
CA ASP A 60 10.37 -12.31 11.63
C ASP A 60 9.65 -11.01 11.25
N LEU A 61 10.31 -10.13 10.49
CA LEU A 61 9.70 -8.93 9.94
C LEU A 61 9.45 -9.12 8.44
N ILE A 62 8.20 -8.92 8.02
CA ILE A 62 7.77 -9.04 6.64
C ILE A 62 7.42 -7.65 6.13
N TRP A 63 8.14 -7.20 5.10
CA TRP A 63 7.81 -6.00 4.37
C TRP A 63 7.10 -6.36 3.07
N ILE A 64 5.82 -6.02 2.98
CA ILE A 64 5.08 -6.08 1.72
C ILE A 64 5.21 -4.70 1.06
N CYS A 65 5.80 -4.68 -0.12
CA CYS A 65 6.01 -3.47 -0.92
C CYS A 65 5.52 -3.73 -2.35
N ASP A 66 4.58 -2.92 -2.80
CA ASP A 66 4.02 -3.05 -4.15
C ASP A 66 5.06 -2.67 -5.21
N SER A 67 5.05 -3.35 -6.36
CA SER A 67 6.03 -3.14 -7.44
C SER A 67 5.99 -1.75 -8.07
N GLY A 68 4.92 -1.00 -7.86
CA GLY A 68 4.79 0.40 -8.28
C GLY A 68 5.46 1.41 -7.34
N ILE A 69 5.99 0.96 -6.19
CA ILE A 69 6.58 1.84 -5.19
C ILE A 69 8.09 2.00 -5.41
N ARG A 70 8.53 3.26 -5.40
CA ARG A 70 9.94 3.62 -5.32
C ARG A 70 10.28 3.97 -3.89
N VAL A 71 11.32 3.35 -3.36
CA VAL A 71 11.87 3.63 -2.03
C VAL A 71 13.19 4.38 -2.17
N ILE A 72 13.52 5.22 -1.20
CA ILE A 72 14.81 5.91 -1.11
C ILE A 72 15.79 5.08 -0.25
N PRO A 73 17.11 5.32 -0.35
CA PRO A 73 18.06 4.75 0.60
C PRO A 73 17.59 4.96 2.05
N ASP A 74 17.92 4.02 2.93
CA ASP A 74 17.57 4.03 4.36
C ASP A 74 16.09 3.85 4.72
N THR A 75 15.15 3.88 3.76
CA THR A 75 13.70 3.67 4.01
C THR A 75 13.43 2.44 4.88
N LEU A 76 14.06 1.29 4.55
CA LEU A 76 13.86 0.05 5.30
C LEU A 76 14.44 0.15 6.72
N THR A 77 15.60 0.79 6.88
CA THR A 77 16.22 1.06 8.19
C THR A 77 15.28 1.92 9.04
N ASP A 78 14.72 2.99 8.47
CA ASP A 78 13.79 3.88 9.14
C ASP A 78 12.52 3.15 9.58
N MET A 79 11.95 2.30 8.71
CA MET A 79 10.78 1.48 9.06
C MET A 79 11.09 0.52 10.22
N VAL A 80 12.26 -0.11 10.22
CA VAL A 80 12.67 -1.01 11.31
C VAL A 80 12.95 -0.24 12.60
N ASN A 81 13.51 0.96 12.53
CA ASN A 81 13.75 1.79 13.72
C ASN A 81 12.45 2.18 14.44
N GLN A 82 11.32 2.26 13.71
CA GLN A 82 10.00 2.48 14.31
C GLN A 82 9.37 1.22 14.91
N MET A 83 9.94 0.03 14.65
CA MET A 83 9.41 -1.26 15.09
C MET A 83 9.84 -1.57 16.54
N THR A 84 9.25 -0.86 17.51
CA THR A 84 9.43 -1.15 18.94
C THR A 84 8.71 -2.43 19.37
N GLU A 85 8.91 -2.91 20.60
CA GLU A 85 8.21 -4.09 21.15
C GLU A 85 6.69 -3.95 21.14
N LYS A 86 6.17 -2.72 21.19
CA LYS A 86 4.72 -2.45 21.19
C LYS A 86 4.14 -2.31 19.79
N VAL A 87 4.97 -2.15 18.76
CA VAL A 87 4.53 -1.90 17.39
C VAL A 87 4.50 -3.22 16.63
N GLY A 88 3.37 -3.54 16.01
CA GLY A 88 3.18 -4.72 15.17
C GLY A 88 3.18 -4.44 13.66
N LEU A 89 2.91 -3.19 13.27
CA LEU A 89 2.89 -2.74 11.89
C LEU A 89 3.44 -1.32 11.77
N VAL A 90 4.32 -1.11 10.80
CA VAL A 90 4.84 0.19 10.39
C VAL A 90 4.49 0.41 8.91
N HIS A 91 3.87 1.54 8.58
CA HIS A 91 3.57 1.89 7.17
C HIS A 91 4.02 3.30 6.81
N GLY A 92 4.35 3.49 5.53
CA GLY A 92 4.61 4.80 4.94
C GLY A 92 3.34 5.42 4.38
N LEU A 93 3.26 6.76 4.36
CA LEU A 93 2.33 7.44 3.45
C LEU A 93 3.02 7.55 2.09
N PRO A 94 2.39 7.06 1.00
CA PRO A 94 2.96 7.16 -0.32
C PRO A 94 2.93 8.61 -0.82
N TYR A 95 3.92 8.94 -1.63
CA TYR A 95 3.92 10.14 -2.45
C TYR A 95 4.05 9.73 -3.92
N VAL A 96 3.50 10.56 -4.82
CA VAL A 96 3.48 10.30 -6.25
C VAL A 96 4.72 10.89 -6.89
N ALA A 97 5.55 10.05 -7.50
CA ALA A 97 6.71 10.52 -8.26
C ALA A 97 6.30 11.53 -9.35
N ASP A 98 7.18 12.49 -9.64
CA ASP A 98 6.92 13.49 -10.66
C ASP A 98 6.70 12.85 -12.05
N ARG A 99 5.52 13.12 -12.61
CA ARG A 99 5.08 12.66 -13.92
C ARG A 99 4.38 13.81 -14.63
N GLN A 100 4.47 13.81 -15.96
CA GLN A 100 3.88 14.85 -16.79
C GLN A 100 2.42 14.49 -17.16
N GLY A 101 1.60 15.53 -17.30
CA GLY A 101 0.22 15.42 -17.78
C GLY A 101 -0.84 15.50 -16.67
N PHE A 102 -2.08 15.82 -17.08
CA PHE A 102 -3.17 16.11 -16.15
C PHE A 102 -3.55 14.94 -15.23
N ALA A 103 -3.49 13.70 -15.73
CA ALA A 103 -3.75 12.51 -14.91
C ALA A 103 -2.74 12.39 -13.74
N ALA A 104 -1.46 12.69 -14.00
CA ALA A 104 -0.45 12.74 -12.95
C ALA A 104 -0.70 13.89 -11.98
N THR A 105 -1.13 15.06 -12.46
CA THR A 105 -1.55 16.17 -11.59
C THR A 105 -2.71 15.76 -10.68
N LEU A 106 -3.72 15.07 -11.21
CA LEU A 106 -4.85 14.59 -10.42
C LEU A 106 -4.41 13.60 -9.34
N GLU A 107 -3.53 12.65 -9.68
CA GLU A 107 -2.93 11.70 -8.75
C GLU A 107 -2.11 12.41 -7.65
N GLN A 108 -1.25 13.35 -8.04
CA GLN A 108 -0.47 14.19 -7.12
C GLN A 108 -1.36 15.03 -6.20
N VAL A 109 -2.47 15.58 -6.70
CA VAL A 109 -3.42 16.32 -5.87
C VAL A 109 -4.14 15.38 -4.90
N TYR A 110 -4.52 14.18 -5.31
CA TYR A 110 -5.16 13.20 -4.42
C TYR A 110 -4.24 12.78 -3.26
N PHE A 111 -3.05 12.25 -3.58
CA PHE A 111 -2.06 11.82 -2.59
C PHE A 111 -1.45 12.99 -1.82
N GLY A 112 -1.45 14.19 -2.41
CA GLY A 112 -0.94 15.41 -1.81
C GLY A 112 -1.96 16.21 -1.00
N THR A 113 -3.23 15.78 -0.92
CA THR A 113 -4.24 16.52 -0.15
C THR A 113 -5.18 15.61 0.61
N SER A 114 -5.87 14.71 -0.07
CA SER A 114 -7.05 14.06 0.50
C SER A 114 -6.69 12.77 1.20
N HIS A 115 -5.78 12.01 0.58
CA HIS A 115 -5.28 10.79 1.17
C HIS A 115 -4.64 11.07 2.55
N PRO A 116 -3.68 12.00 2.72
CA PRO A 116 -3.09 12.26 4.04
C PRO A 116 -4.09 12.85 5.04
N ARG A 117 -5.00 13.74 4.57
CA ARG A 117 -6.08 14.28 5.42
C ARG A 117 -6.95 13.18 6.01
N SER A 118 -7.47 12.28 5.16
CA SER A 118 -8.30 11.16 5.61
C SER A 118 -7.57 10.25 6.59
N TYR A 119 -6.28 10.00 6.38
CA TYR A 119 -5.46 9.18 7.27
C TYR A 119 -5.20 9.84 8.63
N ILE A 120 -4.85 11.13 8.63
CA ILE A 120 -4.67 11.89 9.88
C ILE A 120 -5.99 11.98 10.64
N SER A 121 -7.10 12.28 9.95
CA SER A 121 -8.43 12.31 10.56
C SER A 121 -8.83 10.96 11.14
N ALA A 122 -8.57 9.86 10.43
CA ALA A 122 -8.81 8.51 10.93
C ALA A 122 -7.97 8.23 12.19
N ASN A 123 -6.67 8.55 12.16
CA ASN A 123 -5.79 8.33 13.30
C ASN A 123 -6.22 9.15 14.54
N VAL A 124 -6.59 10.43 14.37
CA VAL A 124 -7.09 11.29 15.45
C VAL A 124 -8.42 10.78 16.03
N THR A 125 -9.25 10.12 15.21
CA THR A 125 -10.52 9.53 15.64
C THR A 125 -10.39 8.09 16.13
N GLY A 126 -9.16 7.56 16.23
CA GLY A 126 -8.88 6.20 16.68
C GLY A 126 -9.09 5.11 15.63
N PHE A 127 -9.49 5.48 14.40
CA PHE A 127 -9.56 4.57 13.27
C PHE A 127 -8.15 4.35 12.69
N LYS A 128 -7.65 3.12 12.80
CA LYS A 128 -6.36 2.77 12.21
C LYS A 128 -6.54 2.48 10.72
N CYS A 129 -6.23 3.46 9.88
CA CYS A 129 -6.21 3.35 8.43
C CYS A 129 -4.77 3.11 7.99
N VAL A 130 -4.52 2.04 7.23
CA VAL A 130 -3.18 1.66 6.73
C VAL A 130 -3.22 1.59 5.21
N THR A 131 -2.15 2.07 4.58
CA THR A 131 -1.96 1.97 3.12
C THR A 131 -1.17 0.70 2.83
N GLY A 132 -1.72 -0.26 2.11
CA GLY A 132 -1.07 -1.53 1.77
C GLY A 132 0.05 -1.48 0.75
N MET A 133 0.41 -0.28 0.27
CA MET A 133 1.48 -0.08 -0.71
C MET A 133 2.87 -0.37 -0.14
N SER A 134 3.08 -0.08 1.15
CA SER A 134 4.34 -0.33 1.85
C SER A 134 4.07 -0.54 3.34
N CYS A 135 4.08 -1.81 3.77
CA CYS A 135 3.76 -2.22 5.14
C CYS A 135 4.80 -3.20 5.67
N LEU A 136 5.54 -2.80 6.69
CA LEU A 136 6.43 -3.67 7.47
C LEU A 136 5.67 -4.20 8.68
N MET A 137 5.63 -5.52 8.85
CA MET A 137 4.82 -6.18 9.87
C MET A 137 5.61 -7.25 10.61
N ARG A 138 5.18 -7.53 11.84
CA ARG A 138 5.61 -8.69 12.61
C ARG A 138 4.93 -9.97 12.09
N LYS A 139 5.74 -10.95 11.66
CA LYS A 139 5.26 -12.21 11.09
C LYS A 139 4.53 -13.04 12.13
N ASP A 140 5.07 -13.15 13.35
CA ASP A 140 4.48 -13.88 14.47
C ASP A 140 3.09 -13.35 14.85
N VAL A 141 2.91 -12.03 14.85
CA VAL A 141 1.62 -11.40 15.13
C VAL A 141 0.62 -11.67 14.00
N LEU A 142 1.10 -11.64 12.75
CA LEU A 142 0.28 -11.99 11.58
C LEU A 142 -0.11 -13.48 11.60
N ASP A 143 0.81 -14.37 11.96
CA ASP A 143 0.57 -15.81 12.11
C ASP A 143 -0.44 -16.12 13.21
N GLN A 144 -0.38 -15.41 14.35
CA GLN A 144 -1.39 -15.48 15.42
C GLN A 144 -2.78 -14.98 14.98
N ALA A 145 -2.85 -14.18 13.92
CA ALA A 145 -4.10 -13.76 13.29
C ALA A 145 -4.58 -14.73 12.20
N GLY A 146 -3.92 -15.90 12.05
CA GLY A 146 -4.22 -16.91 11.04
C GLY A 146 -3.32 -16.85 9.81
N GLY A 147 -2.24 -16.06 9.86
CA GLY A 147 -1.28 -15.88 8.78
C GLY A 147 -1.87 -15.12 7.58
N LEU A 148 -1.05 -14.95 6.55
CA LEU A 148 -1.44 -14.20 5.35
C LEU A 148 -2.69 -14.79 4.65
N ILE A 149 -2.90 -16.11 4.75
CA ILE A 149 -4.04 -16.83 4.18
C ILE A 149 -5.40 -16.39 4.77
N ALA A 150 -5.47 -16.01 6.05
CA ALA A 150 -6.70 -15.60 6.70
C ALA A 150 -7.33 -14.36 6.04
N PHE A 151 -6.51 -13.57 5.33
CA PHE A 151 -6.90 -12.34 4.67
C PHE A 151 -7.18 -12.52 3.17
N ALA A 152 -7.04 -13.74 2.62
CA ALA A 152 -7.25 -14.03 1.21
C ALA A 152 -8.71 -13.84 0.73
N GLN A 153 -9.65 -13.66 1.66
CA GLN A 153 -11.07 -13.40 1.41
C GLN A 153 -11.42 -11.91 1.27
N TYR A 154 -10.47 -11.01 1.53
CA TYR A 154 -10.67 -9.56 1.51
C TYR A 154 -9.92 -8.95 0.32
N ILE A 155 -10.52 -8.00 -0.40
CA ILE A 155 -9.81 -7.21 -1.43
C ILE A 155 -8.99 -6.08 -0.79
N ALA A 156 -9.42 -5.57 0.36
CA ALA A 156 -8.67 -4.62 1.18
C ALA A 156 -7.85 -5.37 2.25
N GLU A 157 -6.99 -6.31 1.82
CA GLU A 157 -6.28 -7.19 2.74
C GLU A 157 -5.42 -6.43 3.76
N ASP A 158 -4.84 -5.31 3.32
CA ASP A 158 -4.01 -4.40 4.11
C ASP A 158 -4.76 -3.82 5.32
N TYR A 159 -5.98 -3.35 5.11
CA TYR A 159 -6.85 -2.85 6.18
C TYR A 159 -7.18 -3.94 7.19
N PHE A 160 -7.53 -5.14 6.73
CA PHE A 160 -7.89 -6.24 7.64
C PHE A 160 -6.69 -6.80 8.38
N MET A 161 -5.51 -6.88 7.74
CA MET A 161 -4.25 -7.22 8.42
C MET A 161 -3.91 -6.18 9.48
N ALA A 162 -4.00 -4.88 9.14
CA ALA A 162 -3.74 -3.80 10.08
C ALA A 162 -4.71 -3.83 11.27
N LYS A 163 -6.00 -4.09 11.02
CA LYS A 163 -7.02 -4.22 12.07
C LYS A 163 -6.69 -5.41 13.00
N ALA A 164 -6.37 -6.58 12.44
CA ALA A 164 -6.04 -7.76 13.22
C ALA A 164 -4.76 -7.58 14.06
N ILE A 165 -3.77 -6.84 13.54
CA ILE A 165 -2.57 -6.46 14.29
C ILE A 165 -2.92 -5.42 15.36
N ALA A 166 -3.78 -4.45 15.06
CA ALA A 166 -4.19 -3.39 15.98
C ALA A 166 -4.91 -3.91 17.24
N ASP A 167 -5.54 -5.08 17.16
CA ASP A 167 -6.16 -5.75 18.31
C ASP A 167 -5.13 -6.28 19.33
N ARG A 168 -3.85 -6.38 18.93
CA ARG A 168 -2.75 -6.95 19.74
C ARG A 168 -1.65 -5.94 20.03
N LEU A 169 -1.28 -5.14 19.04
CA LEU A 169 -0.15 -4.21 19.07
C LEU A 169 -0.48 -2.87 18.41
N GLU A 170 0.42 -1.91 18.59
CA GLU A 170 0.33 -0.59 17.97
C GLU A 170 0.62 -0.66 16.47
N VAL A 171 -0.01 0.26 15.73
CA VAL A 171 0.23 0.47 14.29
C VAL A 171 0.81 1.86 14.17
N CYS A 172 2.01 1.96 13.61
CA CYS A 172 2.80 3.19 13.55
C CYS A 172 2.94 3.66 12.10
N ASN A 173 2.94 4.99 11.91
CA ASN A 173 3.27 5.58 10.63
C ASN A 173 4.69 6.14 10.69
N VAL A 174 5.53 5.87 9.69
CA VAL A 174 6.92 6.36 9.67
C VAL A 174 7.01 7.89 9.83
N HIS A 175 5.99 8.63 9.40
CA HIS A 175 5.95 10.10 9.45
C HIS A 175 5.20 10.68 10.67
N SER A 176 4.78 9.86 11.64
CA SER A 176 3.99 10.35 12.79
C SER A 176 4.74 11.34 13.71
N SER A 177 6.07 11.41 13.61
CA SER A 177 6.89 12.33 14.40
C SER A 177 6.85 13.78 13.89
N CYS A 178 6.38 14.02 12.67
CA CYS A 178 6.24 15.37 12.14
C CYS A 178 4.91 15.98 12.60
N ASN A 179 4.97 16.90 13.56
CA ASN A 179 3.93 17.87 14.01
C ASN A 179 2.54 17.81 13.33
N ALA A 180 1.69 16.83 13.67
CA ALA A 180 0.32 16.61 13.15
C ALA A 180 -0.57 17.87 13.04
N LYS A 181 -0.28 18.93 13.82
CA LYS A 181 -1.00 20.21 13.83
C LYS A 181 -0.74 21.08 12.59
N LEU A 182 0.44 21.04 11.96
CA LEU A 182 0.69 21.78 10.71
C LEU A 182 0.04 21.09 9.49
N TRP A 183 -0.10 19.76 9.53
CA TRP A 183 -0.55 18.94 8.40
C TRP A 183 -2.05 18.99 8.11
N LEU A 184 -2.88 19.34 9.10
CA LEU A 184 -4.32 19.52 8.90
C LEU A 184 -4.66 20.82 8.16
N ILE A 185 -3.75 21.81 8.17
CA ILE A 185 -3.99 23.17 7.68
C ILE A 185 -3.37 23.40 6.30
N PHE A 186 -2.27 22.71 5.96
CA PHE A 186 -1.57 22.87 4.68
C PHE A 186 -1.78 21.69 3.73
N ASN A 187 -1.99 21.98 2.44
CA ASN A 187 -1.99 20.97 1.37
C ASN A 187 -0.61 20.28 1.35
N PHE A 188 -0.59 18.99 1.70
CA PHE A 188 0.60 18.14 1.89
C PHE A 188 1.60 18.19 0.71
N SER A 189 1.11 18.34 -0.53
CA SER A 189 1.95 18.49 -1.72
C SER A 189 2.85 19.74 -1.70
N VAL A 190 2.38 20.86 -1.15
CA VAL A 190 3.16 22.11 -1.09
C VAL A 190 4.26 22.05 -0.02
N SER A 191 4.00 21.35 1.09
CA SER A 191 4.96 21.27 2.21
C SER A 191 6.12 20.32 1.90
N ILE A 192 5.85 19.12 1.35
CA ILE A 192 6.93 18.15 1.09
C ILE A 192 7.77 18.51 -0.14
N GLN A 193 7.19 19.09 -1.20
CA GLN A 193 8.01 19.58 -2.32
C GLN A 193 8.93 20.73 -1.92
N ASN A 194 8.50 21.60 -1.01
CA ASN A 194 9.38 22.60 -0.41
C ASN A 194 10.50 21.96 0.43
N ASP A 195 10.19 20.95 1.24
CA ASP A 195 11.19 20.25 2.09
C ASP A 195 12.17 19.39 1.27
N GLN A 196 11.78 18.86 0.11
CA GLN A 196 12.64 18.09 -0.81
C GLN A 196 13.22 18.92 -1.97
N GLY A 197 12.99 20.24 -2.00
CA GLY A 197 13.54 21.15 -3.01
C GLY A 197 13.00 20.98 -4.44
N GLY A 198 11.83 20.35 -4.61
CA GLY A 198 11.21 20.09 -5.91
C GLY A 198 10.28 21.22 -6.36
N THR A 199 10.32 21.58 -7.65
CA THR A 199 9.32 22.47 -8.27
C THR A 199 8.05 21.70 -8.64
N LEU A 200 6.88 22.30 -8.36
CA LEU A 200 5.59 21.74 -8.77
C LEU A 200 5.54 21.56 -10.29
N CYS A 201 5.26 20.35 -10.75
CA CYS A 201 5.18 20.01 -12.18
C CYS A 201 3.86 20.44 -12.86
N PHE A 202 3.05 21.30 -12.23
CA PHE A 202 1.73 21.68 -12.71
C PHE A 202 1.41 23.16 -12.45
N SER A 203 0.54 23.73 -13.28
CA SER A 203 0.10 25.12 -13.10
C SER A 203 -0.91 25.26 -11.94
N LYS A 204 -1.07 26.47 -11.42
CA LYS A 204 -2.10 26.77 -10.41
C LYS A 204 -3.53 26.46 -10.91
N LEU A 205 -3.77 26.62 -12.21
CA LEU A 205 -5.05 26.31 -12.83
C LEU A 205 -5.29 24.80 -12.87
N ASP A 206 -4.30 24.02 -13.30
CA ASP A 206 -4.38 22.55 -13.30
C ASP A 206 -4.63 22.01 -11.90
N TYR A 207 -3.96 22.58 -10.89
CA TYR A 207 -4.20 22.26 -9.48
C TYR A 207 -5.65 22.54 -9.06
N ALA A 208 -6.16 23.74 -9.35
CA ALA A 208 -7.52 24.13 -8.97
C ALA A 208 -8.58 23.23 -9.62
N VAL A 209 -8.40 22.92 -10.90
CA VAL A 209 -9.28 22.02 -11.66
C VAL A 209 -9.20 20.60 -11.10
N ALA A 210 -8.01 20.05 -10.91
CA ALA A 210 -7.81 18.72 -10.35
C ALA A 210 -8.38 18.61 -8.93
N TRP A 211 -8.18 19.62 -8.09
CA TRP A 211 -8.75 19.68 -6.75
C TRP A 211 -10.28 19.69 -6.78
N PHE A 212 -10.88 20.50 -7.66
CA PHE A 212 -12.34 20.59 -7.80
C PHE A 212 -12.94 19.28 -8.31
N ILE A 213 -12.35 18.67 -9.35
CA ILE A 213 -12.77 17.35 -9.87
C ILE A 213 -12.73 16.33 -8.73
N ARG A 214 -11.64 16.31 -7.96
CA ARG A 214 -11.48 15.34 -6.88
C ARG A 214 -12.49 15.56 -5.74
N GLU A 215 -12.71 16.79 -5.26
CA GLU A 215 -13.71 17.07 -4.21
C GLU A 215 -15.13 16.72 -4.69
N SER A 216 -15.50 17.12 -5.91
CA SER A 216 -16.84 16.87 -6.47
C SER A 216 -17.10 15.38 -6.75
N MET A 217 -16.10 14.64 -7.25
CA MET A 217 -16.23 13.22 -7.52
C MET A 217 -16.24 12.35 -6.26
N THR A 218 -15.72 12.82 -5.13
CA THR A 218 -15.60 12.01 -3.91
C THR A 218 -16.97 11.49 -3.46
N ILE A 219 -17.97 12.38 -3.37
CA ILE A 219 -19.33 12.00 -2.96
C ILE A 219 -19.96 11.07 -3.99
N TYR A 220 -19.78 11.37 -5.28
CA TYR A 220 -20.31 10.53 -6.35
C TYR A 220 -19.71 9.11 -6.32
N ILE A 221 -18.39 8.98 -6.22
CA ILE A 221 -17.69 7.69 -6.15
C ILE A 221 -18.16 6.91 -4.92
N PHE A 222 -18.28 7.58 -3.76
CA PHE A 222 -18.76 6.94 -2.54
C PHE A 222 -20.19 6.42 -2.67
N LEU A 223 -21.12 7.25 -3.18
CA LEU A 223 -22.51 6.85 -3.39
C LEU A 223 -22.63 5.77 -4.48
N SER A 224 -21.83 5.85 -5.53
CA SER A 224 -21.75 4.83 -6.58
C SER A 224 -21.27 3.49 -6.02
N ALA A 225 -20.24 3.51 -5.15
CA ALA A 225 -19.74 2.30 -4.50
C ALA A 225 -20.72 1.71 -3.47
N LEU A 226 -21.55 2.55 -2.83
CA LEU A 226 -22.64 2.07 -1.96
C LEU A 226 -23.77 1.43 -2.77
N TRP A 227 -24.05 1.95 -3.96
CA TRP A 227 -25.11 1.44 -4.83
C TRP A 227 -24.72 0.14 -5.54
N ASP A 228 -23.51 0.09 -6.09
CA ASP A 228 -22.93 -1.10 -6.72
C ASP A 228 -21.53 -1.39 -6.12
N PRO A 229 -21.43 -2.30 -5.15
CA PRO A 229 -20.17 -2.64 -4.50
C PRO A 229 -19.34 -3.62 -5.35
N THR A 230 -19.43 -3.52 -6.67
CA THR A 230 -18.69 -4.35 -7.62
C THR A 230 -17.37 -3.66 -8.01
N ILE A 231 -16.26 -4.38 -7.84
CA ILE A 231 -14.90 -3.93 -8.14
C ILE A 231 -14.35 -4.77 -9.27
N SER A 232 -13.81 -4.10 -10.29
CA SER A 232 -12.99 -4.77 -11.30
C SER A 232 -11.53 -4.68 -10.90
N TRP A 233 -10.85 -5.82 -10.78
CA TRP A 233 -9.44 -5.86 -10.41
C TRP A 233 -8.69 -6.91 -11.21
N ARG A 234 -7.65 -6.46 -11.94
CA ARG A 234 -6.93 -7.25 -12.94
C ARG A 234 -7.92 -7.89 -13.94
N THR A 235 -7.99 -9.21 -13.96
CA THR A 235 -8.81 -10.01 -14.88
C THR A 235 -10.18 -10.38 -14.31
N GLY A 236 -10.44 -10.11 -13.03
CA GLY A 236 -11.66 -10.53 -12.34
C GLY A 236 -12.58 -9.37 -11.95
N ARG A 237 -13.87 -9.70 -11.74
CA ARG A 237 -14.85 -8.81 -11.11
C ARG A 237 -15.24 -9.40 -9.76
N TYR A 238 -15.34 -8.56 -8.75
CA TYR A 238 -15.58 -8.96 -7.37
C TYR A 238 -16.72 -8.14 -6.78
N ARG A 239 -17.65 -8.77 -6.10
CA ARG A 239 -18.68 -8.08 -5.31
C ARG A 239 -18.26 -8.05 -3.85
N LEU A 240 -18.20 -6.86 -3.25
CA LEU A 240 -17.98 -6.71 -1.81
C LEU A 240 -19.27 -6.96 -1.04
N ARG A 241 -19.19 -7.73 0.05
CA ARG A 241 -20.24 -7.89 1.04
C ARG A 241 -20.00 -6.99 2.25
N CYS A 242 -21.06 -6.77 3.02
CA CYS A 242 -20.94 -6.20 4.36
C CYS A 242 -19.95 -7.04 5.20
N GLY A 243 -19.03 -6.35 5.88
CA GLY A 243 -17.90 -7.00 6.56
C GLY A 243 -16.62 -7.09 5.71
N GLY A 244 -16.66 -6.66 4.45
CA GLY A 244 -15.52 -6.48 3.56
C GLY A 244 -15.04 -7.71 2.82
N THR A 245 -15.65 -8.88 3.05
CA THR A 245 -15.40 -10.08 2.25
C THR A 245 -15.81 -9.82 0.81
N ALA A 246 -15.06 -10.40 -0.12
CA ALA A 246 -15.38 -10.33 -1.54
C ALA A 246 -15.86 -11.68 -2.06
N GLU A 247 -16.61 -11.63 -3.16
CA GLU A 247 -16.98 -12.80 -3.96
C GLU A 247 -16.65 -12.54 -5.41
N GLU A 248 -16.02 -13.50 -6.07
CA GLU A 248 -15.75 -13.41 -7.49
C GLU A 248 -17.05 -13.58 -8.28
N ILE A 249 -17.33 -12.62 -9.17
CA ILE A 249 -18.43 -12.69 -10.12
C ILE A 249 -17.91 -13.42 -11.34
N LEU A 250 -18.33 -14.67 -11.51
CA LEU A 250 -18.08 -15.43 -12.72
C LEU A 250 -19.04 -14.95 -13.79
N ASP A 251 -18.51 -14.38 -14.87
CA ASP A 251 -19.31 -14.03 -16.04
C ASP A 251 -19.68 -15.33 -16.75
N VAL A 252 -20.98 -15.68 -16.68
CA VAL A 252 -21.61 -16.83 -17.36
C VAL A 252 -21.83 -16.50 -18.83
#